data_AF-M3G8R7-F1
#
_entry.id   AF-M3G8R7-F1
#
_cell.length_a   1.000
_cell.length_b   1.000
_cell.length_c   1.000
_cell.angle_alpha   90.00
_cell.angle_beta   90.00
_cell.angle_gamma   90.00
#
_symmetry.space_group_name_H-M   'P 1'
#
loop_
_entity.id
_entity.type
_entity.pdbx_description
1 polymer ?
#
loop_
_entity_poly.entity_id
_entity_poly.type
_entity_poly.pdbx_seq_one_letter_code
_entity_poly.pdbx_strand_id
1 'polypeptide(L)'
;MEPEPRYKIFKAKPIVTFYIFGVMSVLLLLTAPFWALNGEYGTVLFIAFPFSIGLLMEFHFLFIFAKTLTIKRKLLYVGIVTILSAGFSIFIFLIFGKEGLICILMAFPIAFLLIFMGVWIGSYIYLKNLSKYLVVLIVLCFNVSAYIYDRNDRNLEKQKVQTSLEINASKKEVWNRIISPFEFGEAGNFFLRNGVSYPVSMRIVKQNEKLFYFAITQMGQHRLT
;
A
#
# COMPACT_ATOMS: atom_id res chain seq x y z
N MET A 1 -29.01 37.19 27.29
CA MET A 1 -29.76 36.13 26.57
C MET A 1 -28.73 35.15 26.05
N GLU A 2 -28.46 34.11 26.85
CA GLU A 2 -27.45 33.10 26.55
C GLU A 2 -28.10 32.00 25.70
N PRO A 3 -27.56 31.63 24.53
CA PRO A 3 -28.20 30.62 23.70
C PRO A 3 -28.11 29.24 24.37
N GLU A 4 -29.29 28.73 24.71
CA GLU A 4 -29.66 27.39 25.21
C GLU A 4 -28.81 26.20 24.66
N PRO A 5 -28.50 25.18 25.49
CA PRO A 5 -27.68 24.02 25.15
C PRO A 5 -28.21 23.20 23.95
N ARG A 6 -29.52 23.29 23.66
CA ARG A 6 -30.17 22.61 22.52
C ARG A 6 -29.58 23.00 21.16
N TYR A 7 -29.13 24.26 21.00
CA TYR A 7 -28.53 24.74 19.75
C TYR A 7 -27.16 24.10 19.46
N LYS A 8 -26.35 23.90 20.51
CA LYS A 8 -25.02 23.25 20.39
C LYS A 8 -25.15 21.76 20.05
N ILE A 9 -26.15 21.08 20.62
CA ILE A 9 -26.39 19.64 20.39
C ILE A 9 -26.78 19.35 18.93
N PHE A 10 -27.60 20.20 18.31
CA PHE A 10 -28.07 19.99 16.92
C PHE A 10 -26.95 20.19 15.88
N LYS A 11 -26.00 21.10 16.14
CA LYS A 11 -24.80 21.31 15.29
C LYS A 11 -23.73 20.23 15.48
N ALA A 12 -23.64 19.62 16.67
CA ALA A 12 -22.69 18.56 16.96
C ALA A 12 -23.02 17.25 16.23
N LYS A 13 -24.31 16.90 16.11
CA LYS A 13 -24.76 15.66 15.44
C LYS A 13 -24.22 15.46 14.02
N PRO A 14 -24.34 16.40 13.06
CA PRO A 14 -23.85 16.20 11.69
C PRO A 14 -22.32 16.13 11.60
N ILE A 15 -21.59 16.79 12.50
CA ILE A 15 -20.12 16.75 12.55
C ILE A 15 -19.64 15.39 13.07
N VAL A 16 -20.27 14.88 14.13
CA VAL A 16 -19.95 13.55 14.70
C VAL A 16 -20.29 12.44 13.70
N THR A 17 -21.44 12.49 13.04
CA THR A 17 -21.79 11.50 12.01
C THR A 17 -20.82 11.53 10.83
N PHE A 18 -20.42 12.73 10.38
CA PHE A 18 -19.43 12.86 9.32
C PHE A 18 -18.06 12.32 9.76
N TYR A 19 -17.66 12.57 11.00
CA TYR A 19 -16.42 12.02 11.57
C TYR A 19 -16.43 10.50 11.61
N ILE A 20 -17.50 9.89 12.12
CA ILE A 20 -17.65 8.42 12.17
C ILE A 20 -17.59 7.83 10.76
N PHE A 21 -18.29 8.43 9.80
CA PHE A 21 -18.29 7.98 8.42
C PHE A 21 -16.90 8.11 7.76
N GLY A 22 -16.18 9.19 8.06
CA GLY A 22 -14.80 9.39 7.61
C GLY A 22 -13.84 8.35 8.14
N VAL A 23 -13.87 8.13 9.46
CA VAL A 23 -13.03 7.10 10.11
C VAL A 23 -13.35 5.73 9.54
N MET A 24 -14.63 5.40 9.35
CA MET A 24 -15.04 4.13 8.74
C MET A 24 -14.57 4.00 7.29
N SER A 25 -14.64 5.07 6.49
CA SER A 25 -14.15 5.09 5.10
C SER A 25 -12.63 4.93 5.03
N VAL A 26 -11.90 5.55 5.96
CA VAL A 26 -10.44 5.37 6.08
C VAL A 26 -10.13 3.92 6.43
N LEU A 27 -10.74 3.37 7.49
CA LEU A 27 -10.53 1.98 7.91
C LEU A 27 -10.85 0.96 6.80
N LEU A 28 -11.90 1.22 6.01
CA LEU A 28 -12.24 0.40 4.85
C LEU A 28 -11.11 0.44 3.80
N LEU A 29 -10.59 1.61 3.44
CA LEU A 29 -9.49 1.73 2.50
C LEU A 29 -8.19 1.08 3.01
N LEU A 30 -7.99 1.03 4.32
CA LEU A 30 -6.82 0.37 4.90
C LEU A 30 -6.88 -1.14 4.74
N THR A 31 -8.04 -1.75 4.93
CA THR A 31 -8.18 -3.21 4.97
C THR A 31 -8.55 -3.80 3.62
N ALA A 32 -9.34 -3.08 2.80
CA ALA A 32 -9.85 -3.58 1.54
C ALA A 32 -8.77 -4.05 0.55
N PRO A 33 -7.63 -3.36 0.34
CA PRO A 33 -6.59 -3.83 -0.59
C PRO A 33 -5.99 -5.17 -0.19
N PHE A 34 -5.72 -5.39 1.10
CA PHE A 34 -5.13 -6.63 1.59
C PHE A 34 -6.08 -7.81 1.47
N TRP A 35 -7.39 -7.58 1.67
CA TRP A 35 -8.42 -8.60 1.45
C TRP A 35 -8.69 -8.85 -0.04
N ALA A 36 -8.74 -7.79 -0.85
CA ALA A 36 -9.07 -7.88 -2.26
C ALA A 36 -7.96 -8.53 -3.10
N LEU A 37 -6.69 -8.33 -2.72
CA LEU A 37 -5.55 -8.84 -3.47
C LEU A 37 -5.05 -10.21 -2.97
N ASN A 38 -5.63 -10.80 -1.90
CA ASN A 38 -5.21 -12.08 -1.33
C ASN A 38 -3.68 -12.18 -1.06
N GLY A 39 -3.04 -11.05 -0.73
CA GLY A 39 -1.59 -10.97 -0.52
C GLY A 39 -0.74 -10.81 -1.78
N GLU A 40 -1.34 -10.62 -2.94
CA GLU A 40 -0.66 -10.14 -4.15
C GLU A 40 -0.53 -8.61 -4.12
N TYR A 41 0.50 -8.09 -4.80
CA TYR A 41 0.76 -6.65 -4.90
C TYR A 41 0.28 -6.15 -6.26
N GLY A 42 -0.24 -4.92 -6.30
CA GLY A 42 -0.79 -4.35 -7.53
C GLY A 42 -0.94 -2.83 -7.49
N THR A 43 -1.46 -2.30 -8.59
CA THR A 43 -1.78 -0.90 -8.83
C THR A 43 -2.71 -0.33 -7.77
N VAL A 44 -3.65 -1.11 -7.24
CA VAL A 44 -4.52 -0.70 -6.13
C VAL A 44 -3.68 -0.28 -4.92
N LEU A 45 -2.68 -1.09 -4.59
CA LEU A 45 -1.90 -0.95 -3.37
C LEU A 45 -0.85 0.18 -3.50
N PHE A 46 -0.17 0.27 -4.65
CA PHE A 46 0.89 1.27 -4.85
C PHE A 46 0.42 2.60 -5.44
N ILE A 47 -0.76 2.65 -6.06
CA ILE A 47 -1.27 3.86 -6.72
C ILE A 47 -2.59 4.35 -6.10
N ALA A 48 -3.63 3.52 -6.16
CA ALA A 48 -4.96 3.95 -5.77
C ALA A 48 -5.07 4.27 -4.28
N PHE A 49 -4.48 3.43 -3.44
CA PHE A 49 -4.45 3.57 -2.00
C PHE A 49 -3.75 4.87 -1.53
N PRO A 50 -2.47 5.15 -1.87
CA PRO A 50 -1.78 6.35 -1.40
C PRO A 50 -2.47 7.64 -1.89
N PHE A 51 -2.98 7.66 -3.12
CA PHE A 51 -3.77 8.78 -3.60
C PHE A 51 -5.05 9.00 -2.78
N SER A 52 -5.81 7.93 -2.55
CA SER A 52 -7.13 8.00 -1.90
C SER A 52 -7.04 8.38 -0.43
N ILE A 53 -6.03 7.87 0.29
CA ILE A 53 -5.83 8.21 1.70
C ILE A 53 -5.46 9.69 1.86
N GLY A 54 -4.60 10.22 1.00
CA GLY A 54 -4.26 11.65 1.00
C GLY A 54 -5.47 12.54 0.76
N LEU A 55 -6.29 12.18 -0.25
CA LEU A 55 -7.49 12.93 -0.61
C LEU A 55 -8.54 12.95 0.51
N LEU A 56 -8.84 11.79 1.09
CA LEU A 56 -9.84 11.70 2.17
C LEU A 56 -9.38 12.36 3.45
N MET A 57 -8.12 12.15 3.85
CA MET A 57 -7.58 12.71 5.08
C MET A 57 -7.60 14.24 5.04
N GLU A 58 -7.16 14.85 3.93
CA GLU A 58 -7.17 16.30 3.78
C GLU A 58 -8.60 16.85 3.73
N PHE A 59 -9.50 16.22 2.97
CA PHE A 59 -10.87 16.67 2.88
C PHE A 59 -11.59 16.62 4.24
N HIS A 60 -11.43 15.52 4.98
CA HIS A 60 -11.99 15.37 6.33
C HIS A 60 -11.42 16.41 7.29
N PHE A 61 -10.10 16.59 7.26
CA PHE A 61 -9.42 17.53 8.12
C PHE A 61 -9.93 18.96 7.89
N LEU A 62 -9.98 19.42 6.64
CA LEU A 62 -10.49 20.74 6.30
C LEU A 62 -11.98 20.87 6.63
N PHE A 63 -12.78 19.83 6.41
CA PHE A 63 -14.20 19.87 6.77
C PHE A 63 -14.44 20.14 8.26
N ILE A 64 -13.60 19.57 9.13
CA ILE A 64 -13.71 19.72 10.59
C ILE A 64 -13.10 21.04 11.05
N PHE A 65 -11.89 21.38 10.60
CA PHE A 65 -11.09 22.43 11.21
C PHE A 65 -11.03 23.74 10.42
N ALA A 66 -11.37 23.76 9.13
CA ALA A 66 -11.06 24.92 8.27
C ALA A 66 -11.83 26.20 8.60
N LYS A 67 -12.94 26.13 9.35
CA LYS A 67 -13.67 27.32 9.85
C LYS A 67 -12.90 28.09 10.92
N THR A 68 -11.97 27.43 11.61
CA THR A 68 -11.20 28.00 12.73
C THR A 68 -9.78 28.39 12.31
N LEU A 69 -9.38 28.08 11.07
CA LEU A 69 -8.01 28.20 10.60
C LEU A 69 -7.82 29.36 9.60
N THR A 70 -6.79 30.17 9.86
CA THR A 70 -6.28 31.18 8.91
C THR A 70 -5.65 30.52 7.68
N ILE A 71 -5.64 31.21 6.54
CA ILE A 71 -5.05 30.74 5.26
C ILE A 71 -3.59 30.24 5.41
N LYS A 72 -2.73 30.98 6.14
CA LYS A 72 -1.34 30.54 6.40
C LYS A 72 -1.28 29.22 7.17
N ARG A 73 -2.20 29.01 8.13
CA ARG A 73 -2.28 27.78 8.90
C ARG A 73 -2.78 26.62 8.04
N LYS A 74 -3.75 26.84 7.14
CA LYS A 74 -4.23 25.81 6.22
C LYS A 74 -3.08 25.22 5.38
N LEU A 75 -2.20 26.06 4.85
CA LEU A 75 -1.05 25.60 4.06
C LEU A 75 -0.04 24.79 4.88
N LEU A 76 0.21 25.17 6.14
CA LEU A 76 1.04 24.39 7.06
C LEU A 76 0.41 23.01 7.36
N TYR A 77 -0.91 22.98 7.56
CA TYR A 77 -1.63 21.74 7.84
C TYR A 77 -1.64 20.77 6.65
N VAL A 78 -1.72 21.26 5.41
CA VAL A 78 -1.58 20.43 4.20
C VAL A 78 -0.27 19.61 4.25
N GLY A 79 0.84 20.25 4.63
CA GLY A 79 2.12 19.56 4.80
C GLY A 79 2.08 18.52 5.94
N ILE A 80 1.50 18.88 7.08
CA ILE A 80 1.36 17.97 8.24
C ILE A 80 0.51 16.75 7.88
N VAL A 81 -0.64 16.95 7.23
CA VAL A 81 -1.54 15.86 6.81
C VAL A 81 -0.86 14.96 5.77
N THR A 82 -0.10 15.53 4.84
CA THR A 82 0.71 14.77 3.87
C THR A 82 1.73 13.89 4.58
N ILE A 83 2.50 14.43 5.54
CA ILE A 83 3.51 13.67 6.29
C ILE A 83 2.85 12.57 7.14
N LEU A 84 1.74 12.90 7.83
CA LEU A 84 1.02 11.94 8.67
C LEU A 84 0.42 10.80 7.83
N SER A 85 -0.22 11.11 6.71
CA SER A 85 -0.78 10.08 5.82
C SER A 85 0.30 9.20 5.18
N ALA A 86 1.46 9.77 4.85
CA ALA A 86 2.61 9.02 4.35
C ALA A 86 3.21 8.11 5.43
N GLY A 87 3.46 8.63 6.63
CA GLY A 87 3.95 7.83 7.77
C GLY A 87 2.97 6.72 8.16
N PHE A 88 1.67 7.02 8.14
CA PHE A 88 0.62 6.05 8.45
C PHE A 88 0.51 4.95 7.39
N SER A 89 0.64 5.29 6.10
CA SER A 89 0.75 4.27 5.04
C SER A 89 1.94 3.36 5.29
N ILE A 90 3.13 3.91 5.51
CA ILE A 90 4.36 3.12 5.78
C ILE A 90 4.14 2.16 6.95
N PHE A 91 3.56 2.63 8.05
CA PHE A 91 3.31 1.82 9.23
C PHE A 91 2.40 0.63 8.94
N ILE A 92 1.35 0.82 8.13
CA ILE A 92 0.43 -0.25 7.73
C ILE A 92 1.13 -1.24 6.80
N PHE A 93 1.93 -0.76 5.85
CA PHE A 93 2.74 -1.64 5.00
C PHE A 93 3.73 -2.48 5.83
N LEU A 94 4.29 -1.95 6.92
CA LEU A 94 5.17 -2.72 7.81
C LEU A 94 4.42 -3.79 8.62
N ILE A 95 3.16 -3.55 9.00
CA ILE A 95 2.37 -4.52 9.80
C ILE A 95 1.79 -5.62 8.92
N PHE A 96 1.21 -5.25 7.77
CA PHE A 96 0.46 -6.16 6.91
C PHE A 96 1.28 -6.67 5.74
N GLY A 97 2.19 -5.87 5.21
CA GLY A 97 3.12 -6.29 4.18
C GLY A 97 4.19 -7.17 4.82
N LYS A 98 4.36 -8.38 4.29
CA LYS A 98 5.54 -9.21 4.57
C LYS A 98 6.75 -8.66 3.79
N GLU A 99 6.94 -7.36 3.84
CA GLU A 99 8.03 -6.65 3.19
C GLU A 99 8.98 -6.10 4.23
N GLY A 100 10.26 -5.99 3.87
CA GLY A 100 11.20 -5.31 4.75
C GLY A 100 11.17 -3.81 4.53
N LEU A 101 11.70 -3.09 5.53
CA LEU A 101 11.68 -1.63 5.61
C LEU A 101 12.30 -0.96 4.38
N ILE A 102 13.29 -1.60 3.74
CA ILE A 102 13.95 -1.09 2.54
C ILE A 102 13.01 -1.11 1.32
N CYS A 103 12.20 -2.14 1.14
CA CYS A 103 11.22 -2.19 0.04
C CYS A 103 10.23 -1.03 0.13
N ILE A 104 9.76 -0.74 1.36
CA ILE A 104 8.84 0.36 1.60
C ILE A 104 9.52 1.71 1.36
N LEU A 105 10.79 1.86 1.77
CA LEU A 105 11.57 3.06 1.46
C LEU A 105 11.76 3.27 -0.04
N MET A 106 11.88 2.19 -0.84
CA MET A 106 11.96 2.29 -2.29
C MET A 106 10.63 2.71 -2.92
N ALA A 107 9.50 2.24 -2.37
CA ALA A 107 8.16 2.64 -2.83
C ALA A 107 7.74 4.04 -2.34
N PHE A 108 8.37 4.53 -1.26
CA PHE A 108 8.00 5.78 -0.60
C PHE A 108 7.96 7.02 -1.53
N PRO A 109 8.93 7.27 -2.43
CA PRO A 109 8.88 8.45 -3.30
C PRO A 109 7.63 8.48 -4.18
N ILE A 110 7.23 7.32 -4.71
CA ILE A 110 6.04 7.18 -5.54
C ILE A 110 4.78 7.40 -4.70
N ALA A 111 4.70 6.74 -3.54
CA ALA A 111 3.57 6.89 -2.62
C ALA A 111 3.42 8.34 -2.15
N PHE A 112 4.51 9.01 -1.77
CA PHE A 112 4.51 10.39 -1.30
C PHE A 112 3.97 11.36 -2.36
N LEU A 113 4.41 11.21 -3.61
CA LEU A 113 3.91 12.04 -4.72
C LEU A 113 2.39 11.87 -4.92
N LEU A 114 1.89 10.64 -4.85
CA LEU A 114 0.47 10.35 -5.01
C LEU A 114 -0.36 10.85 -3.83
N ILE A 115 0.13 10.68 -2.60
CA ILE A 115 -0.49 11.26 -1.40
C ILE A 115 -0.59 12.77 -1.55
N PHE A 116 0.51 13.43 -1.95
CA PHE A 116 0.53 14.86 -2.16
C PHE A 116 -0.49 15.32 -3.21
N MET A 117 -0.61 14.60 -4.33
CA MET A 117 -1.65 14.87 -5.34
C MET A 117 -3.06 14.70 -4.76
N GLY A 118 -3.30 13.63 -4.00
CA GLY A 118 -4.58 13.39 -3.33
C GLY A 118 -4.93 14.53 -2.38
N VAL A 119 -4.00 14.94 -1.52
CA VAL A 119 -4.14 16.06 -0.58
C VAL A 119 -4.46 17.36 -1.33
N TRP A 120 -3.75 17.64 -2.43
CA TRP A 120 -3.99 18.81 -3.27
C TRP A 120 -5.42 18.84 -3.84
N ILE A 121 -5.89 17.71 -4.37
CA ILE A 121 -7.24 17.60 -4.93
C ILE A 121 -8.29 17.70 -3.82
N GLY A 122 -8.07 17.04 -2.68
CA GLY A 122 -8.95 17.15 -1.50
C GLY A 122 -9.08 18.59 -1.01
N SER A 123 -7.96 19.31 -0.94
CA SER A 123 -7.92 20.75 -0.64
C SER A 123 -8.70 21.56 -1.66
N TYR A 124 -8.49 21.31 -2.95
CA TYR A 124 -9.18 22.04 -4.02
C TYR A 124 -10.69 21.86 -3.96
N ILE A 125 -11.16 20.62 -3.79
CA ILE A 125 -12.60 20.29 -3.68
C ILE A 125 -13.21 21.03 -2.49
N TYR A 126 -12.53 21.03 -1.35
CA TYR A 126 -13.02 21.73 -0.16
C TYR A 126 -13.03 23.26 -0.35
N LEU A 127 -11.92 23.84 -0.80
CA LEU A 127 -11.77 25.31 -0.91
C LEU A 127 -12.68 25.92 -1.98
N LYS A 128 -12.95 25.19 -3.07
CA LYS A 128 -13.93 25.59 -4.09
C LYS A 128 -15.37 25.27 -3.68
N ASN A 129 -15.58 24.73 -2.48
CA ASN A 129 -16.88 24.38 -1.92
C ASN A 129 -17.67 23.44 -2.86
N LEU A 130 -16.96 22.54 -3.53
CA LEU A 130 -17.54 21.53 -4.40
C LEU A 130 -18.26 20.47 -3.57
N SER A 131 -19.10 19.66 -4.25
CA SER A 131 -19.88 18.62 -3.59
C SER A 131 -18.98 17.60 -2.88
N LYS A 132 -19.25 17.34 -1.60
CA LYS A 132 -18.60 16.27 -0.82
C LYS A 132 -18.74 14.88 -1.44
N TYR A 133 -19.77 14.66 -2.26
CA TYR A 133 -19.98 13.41 -2.98
C TYR A 133 -18.92 13.17 -4.08
N LEU A 134 -18.25 14.23 -4.57
CA LEU A 134 -17.16 14.08 -5.53
C LEU A 134 -15.96 13.36 -4.93
N VAL A 135 -15.64 13.61 -3.66
CA VAL A 135 -14.56 12.90 -2.94
C VAL A 135 -14.84 11.40 -2.92
N VAL A 136 -16.04 11.03 -2.50
CA VAL A 136 -16.47 9.63 -2.43
C VAL A 136 -16.45 8.99 -3.82
N LEU A 137 -16.94 9.70 -4.84
CA LEU A 137 -16.96 9.22 -6.22
C LEU A 137 -15.54 9.00 -6.77
N ILE A 138 -14.63 9.97 -6.59
CA ILE A 138 -13.24 9.87 -7.04
C ILE A 138 -12.56 8.68 -6.38
N VAL A 139 -12.67 8.55 -5.05
CA VAL A 139 -12.08 7.44 -4.30
C VAL A 139 -12.64 6.11 -4.79
N LEU A 140 -13.96 5.99 -4.91
CA LEU A 140 -14.59 4.74 -5.32
C LEU A 140 -14.19 4.36 -6.75
N CYS A 141 -14.36 5.28 -7.71
CA CYS A 141 -14.01 5.03 -9.11
C CYS A 141 -12.53 4.70 -9.27
N PHE A 142 -11.63 5.44 -8.61
CA PHE A 142 -10.20 5.23 -8.77
C PHE A 142 -9.74 3.88 -8.20
N ASN A 143 -10.21 3.49 -7.01
CA ASN A 143 -9.87 2.19 -6.42
C ASN A 143 -10.49 1.02 -7.19
N VAL A 144 -11.75 1.15 -7.62
CA VAL A 144 -12.42 0.10 -8.41
C VAL A 144 -11.74 -0.06 -9.78
N SER A 145 -11.40 1.03 -10.45
CA SER A 145 -10.65 0.98 -11.71
C SER A 145 -9.28 0.34 -11.54
N ALA A 146 -8.53 0.70 -10.51
CA ALA A 146 -7.24 0.06 -10.23
C ALA A 146 -7.39 -1.44 -9.92
N TYR A 147 -8.46 -1.84 -9.22
CA TYR A 147 -8.71 -3.24 -8.91
C TYR A 147 -9.07 -4.06 -10.16
N ILE A 148 -9.90 -3.49 -11.03
CA ILE A 148 -10.22 -4.09 -12.33
C ILE A 148 -8.94 -4.21 -13.18
N TYR A 149 -8.10 -3.18 -13.18
CA TYR A 149 -6.80 -3.19 -13.84
C TYR A 149 -5.95 -4.36 -13.33
N ASP A 150 -5.69 -4.44 -12.03
CA ASP A 150 -4.87 -5.51 -11.43
C ASP A 150 -5.41 -6.92 -11.70
N ARG A 151 -6.72 -7.07 -11.82
CA ARG A 151 -7.35 -8.36 -12.14
C ARG A 151 -7.19 -8.72 -13.62
N ASN A 152 -7.28 -7.74 -14.52
CA ASN A 152 -7.20 -7.95 -15.96
C ASN A 152 -5.74 -8.05 -16.45
N ASP A 153 -4.82 -7.35 -15.79
CA ASP A 153 -3.38 -7.32 -16.08
C ASP A 153 -2.71 -8.69 -15.87
N ARG A 154 -3.34 -9.59 -15.11
CA ARG A 154 -2.92 -11.01 -14.98
C ARG A 154 -2.83 -11.75 -16.31
N ASN A 155 -3.47 -11.23 -17.35
CA ASN A 155 -3.44 -11.79 -18.71
C ASN A 155 -2.35 -11.18 -19.61
N LEU A 156 -1.58 -10.19 -19.15
CA LEU A 156 -0.42 -9.73 -19.92
C LEU A 156 0.62 -10.86 -20.00
N GLU A 157 1.10 -11.08 -21.22
CA GLU A 157 2.15 -12.06 -21.51
C GLU A 157 3.25 -11.98 -20.46
N LYS A 158 3.53 -13.12 -19.82
CA LYS A 158 4.66 -13.28 -18.91
C LYS A 158 5.89 -12.75 -19.63
N GLN A 159 6.40 -11.60 -19.23
CA GLN A 159 7.63 -11.06 -19.80
C GLN A 159 8.72 -12.10 -19.56
N LYS A 160 9.19 -12.72 -20.66
CA LYS A 160 10.21 -13.76 -20.57
C LYS A 160 11.56 -13.09 -20.36
N VAL A 161 11.97 -12.98 -19.10
CA VAL A 161 13.35 -12.62 -18.76
C VAL A 161 14.20 -13.88 -18.83
N GLN A 162 15.21 -13.89 -19.71
CA GLN A 162 16.17 -14.98 -19.82
C GLN A 162 17.53 -14.51 -19.32
N THR A 163 18.05 -15.17 -18.29
CA THR A 163 19.41 -14.94 -17.77
C THR A 163 20.24 -16.20 -18.01
N SER A 164 21.48 -16.04 -18.48
CA SER A 164 22.41 -17.14 -18.71
C SER A 164 23.69 -16.93 -17.91
N LEU A 165 24.19 -18.00 -17.31
CA LEU A 165 25.48 -18.03 -16.62
C LEU A 165 26.33 -19.15 -17.20
N GLU A 166 27.55 -18.84 -17.62
CA GLU A 166 28.50 -19.84 -18.08
C GLU A 166 29.25 -20.44 -16.89
N ILE A 167 29.22 -21.77 -16.77
CA ILE A 167 29.81 -22.50 -15.65
C ILE A 167 30.74 -23.57 -16.24
N ASN A 168 32.01 -23.54 -15.83
CA ASN A 168 32.99 -24.54 -16.22
C ASN A 168 32.85 -25.81 -15.35
N ALA A 169 31.79 -26.58 -15.58
CA ALA A 169 31.50 -27.84 -14.90
C ALA A 169 30.73 -28.80 -15.82
N SER A 170 30.72 -30.09 -15.51
CA SER A 170 29.95 -31.06 -16.32
C SER A 170 28.44 -30.87 -16.13
N LYS A 171 27.64 -31.22 -17.16
CA LYS A 171 26.17 -31.15 -17.08
C LYS A 171 25.61 -31.95 -15.90
N LYS A 172 26.23 -33.09 -15.57
CA LYS A 172 25.81 -33.96 -14.46
C LYS A 172 26.04 -33.31 -13.11
N GLU A 173 27.18 -32.65 -12.91
CA GLU A 173 27.48 -31.92 -11.67
C GLU A 173 26.54 -30.74 -11.46
N VAL A 174 26.31 -29.94 -12.52
CA VAL A 174 25.37 -28.81 -12.46
C VAL A 174 23.96 -29.31 -12.13
N TRP A 175 23.48 -30.37 -12.79
CA TRP A 175 22.16 -30.92 -12.52
C TRP A 175 22.03 -31.45 -11.09
N ASN A 176 23.01 -32.23 -10.61
CA ASN A 176 23.03 -32.72 -9.23
C ASN A 176 22.99 -31.58 -8.21
N ARG A 177 23.64 -30.45 -8.50
CA ARG A 177 23.62 -29.28 -7.62
C ARG A 177 22.27 -28.57 -7.60
N ILE A 178 21.60 -28.45 -8.75
CA ILE A 178 20.26 -27.84 -8.85
C ILE A 178 19.21 -28.65 -8.09
N ILE A 179 19.29 -29.98 -8.14
CA ILE A 179 18.30 -30.85 -7.48
C ILE A 179 18.58 -31.11 -5.99
N SER A 180 19.74 -30.68 -5.49
CA SER A 180 20.10 -30.87 -4.09
C SER A 180 19.57 -29.73 -3.23
N PRO A 181 19.19 -29.99 -1.96
CA PRO A 181 18.94 -28.93 -1.00
C PRO A 181 20.14 -28.00 -0.88
N PHE A 182 19.89 -26.69 -0.86
CA PHE A 182 20.94 -25.67 -0.79
C PHE A 182 20.53 -24.58 0.20
N GLU A 183 21.47 -24.20 1.07
CA GLU A 183 21.34 -23.03 1.93
C GLU A 183 22.14 -21.89 1.31
N PHE A 184 21.42 -20.85 0.90
CA PHE A 184 21.99 -19.58 0.51
C PHE A 184 22.35 -18.90 1.83
N GLY A 185 23.64 -18.83 2.17
CA GLY A 185 24.09 -18.18 3.40
C GLY A 185 23.64 -16.71 3.50
N GLU A 186 24.15 -15.96 4.49
CA GLU A 186 23.83 -14.53 4.57
C GLU A 186 24.15 -13.81 3.25
N ALA A 187 23.18 -13.03 2.77
CA ALA A 187 23.37 -12.29 1.54
C ALA A 187 24.51 -11.28 1.71
N GLY A 188 25.50 -11.31 0.82
CA GLY A 188 26.62 -10.36 0.86
C GLY A 188 26.22 -8.92 0.54
N ASN A 189 25.04 -8.71 -0.04
CA ASN A 189 24.55 -7.39 -0.42
C ASN A 189 23.80 -6.73 0.74
N PHE A 190 24.17 -5.48 1.07
CA PHE A 190 23.63 -4.72 2.21
C PHE A 190 22.10 -4.63 2.20
N PHE A 191 21.49 -4.44 1.03
CA PHE A 191 20.03 -4.29 0.91
C PHE A 191 19.27 -5.59 1.23
N LEU A 192 19.76 -6.74 0.75
CA LEU A 192 19.16 -8.04 1.00
C LEU A 192 19.24 -8.40 2.49
N ARG A 193 20.37 -8.07 3.13
CA ARG A 193 20.60 -8.34 4.55
C ARG A 193 19.77 -7.47 5.49
N ASN A 194 19.40 -6.26 5.08
CA ASN A 194 18.76 -5.27 5.95
C ASN A 194 17.29 -4.98 5.65
N GLY A 195 16.63 -5.71 4.73
CA GLY A 195 15.19 -5.53 4.52
C GLY A 195 14.64 -5.76 3.13
N VAL A 196 15.32 -6.47 2.24
CA VAL A 196 14.71 -6.98 1.00
C VAL A 196 14.57 -8.50 1.15
N SER A 197 13.37 -9.03 0.91
CA SER A 197 13.12 -10.48 1.02
C SER A 197 13.98 -11.24 0.02
N TYR A 198 14.74 -12.22 0.52
CA TYR A 198 15.63 -13.04 -0.29
C TYR A 198 15.53 -14.53 0.12
N PRO A 199 15.80 -15.47 -0.81
CA PRO A 199 15.78 -16.90 -0.51
C PRO A 199 16.95 -17.27 0.41
N VAL A 200 16.65 -17.94 1.51
CA VAL A 200 17.62 -18.44 2.51
C VAL A 200 17.92 -19.91 2.28
N SER A 201 16.92 -20.70 1.90
CA SER A 201 17.15 -22.10 1.53
C SER A 201 16.17 -22.58 0.48
N MET A 202 16.61 -23.57 -0.28
CA MET A 202 15.78 -24.27 -1.24
C MET A 202 15.88 -25.77 -0.98
N ARG A 203 14.74 -26.45 -1.06
CA ARG A 203 14.67 -27.91 -0.99
C ARG A 203 13.63 -28.45 -1.96
N ILE A 204 13.89 -29.66 -2.44
CA ILE A 204 12.93 -30.41 -3.25
C ILE A 204 12.24 -31.42 -2.35
N VAL A 205 10.91 -31.41 -2.35
CA VAL A 205 10.10 -32.36 -1.58
C VAL A 205 9.23 -33.15 -2.55
N LYS A 206 9.23 -34.48 -2.43
CA LYS A 206 8.34 -35.36 -3.18
C LYS A 206 7.01 -35.48 -2.44
N GLN A 207 5.91 -35.10 -3.08
CA GLN A 207 4.56 -35.19 -2.52
C GLN A 207 3.62 -35.78 -3.59
N ASN A 208 2.94 -36.90 -3.29
CA ASN A 208 2.05 -37.61 -4.22
C ASN A 208 2.67 -37.85 -5.61
N GLU A 209 3.87 -38.44 -5.62
CA GLU A 209 4.68 -38.71 -6.82
C GLU A 209 5.13 -37.48 -7.64
N LYS A 210 4.78 -36.26 -7.23
CA LYS A 210 5.26 -35.02 -7.85
C LYS A 210 6.39 -34.40 -7.02
N LEU A 211 7.36 -33.81 -7.72
CA LEU A 211 8.46 -33.05 -7.10
C LEU A 211 8.03 -31.58 -7.00
N PHE A 212 8.17 -30.98 -5.82
CA PHE A 212 7.90 -29.57 -5.58
C PHE A 212 9.15 -28.87 -5.08
N TYR A 213 9.41 -27.68 -5.62
CA TYR A 213 10.45 -26.79 -5.13
C TYR A 213 9.88 -25.91 -4.02
N PHE A 214 10.49 -25.97 -2.85
CA PHE A 214 10.18 -25.07 -1.75
C PHE A 214 11.35 -24.13 -1.55
N ALA A 215 11.05 -22.83 -1.57
CA ALA A 215 11.98 -21.78 -1.20
C ALA A 215 11.54 -21.21 0.15
N ILE A 216 12.47 -21.16 1.09
CA ILE A 216 12.30 -20.48 2.36
C ILE A 216 12.98 -19.12 2.23
N THR A 217 12.25 -18.05 2.49
CA THR A 217 12.79 -16.69 2.57
C THR A 217 12.88 -16.27 4.04
N GLN A 218 13.57 -15.16 4.31
CA GLN A 218 13.61 -14.59 5.66
C GLN A 218 12.23 -14.25 6.24
N MET A 219 11.20 -14.09 5.39
CA MET A 219 9.88 -13.62 5.80
C MET A 219 8.77 -14.68 5.66
N GLY A 220 9.10 -15.89 5.20
CA GLY A 220 8.14 -16.99 5.10
C GLY A 220 8.54 -18.10 4.11
N GLN A 221 7.74 -19.17 4.07
CA GLN A 221 7.93 -20.27 3.14
C GLN A 221 7.04 -20.08 1.91
N HIS A 222 7.63 -20.16 0.71
CA HIS A 222 6.93 -20.06 -0.56
C HIS A 222 7.09 -21.35 -1.36
N ARG A 223 5.98 -21.81 -1.96
CA ARG A 223 5.98 -22.95 -2.89
C ARG A 223 6.20 -22.41 -4.30
N LEU A 224 7.25 -22.90 -4.96
CA LEU A 224 7.50 -22.63 -6.37
C LEU A 224 6.86 -23.78 -7.16
N THR A 225 5.85 -23.45 -7.97
CA THR A 225 5.18 -24.39 -8.88
C THR A 225 5.92 -24.52 -10.19
#